data_AF-A0A7C2PPY5-F1
#
_entry.id   AF-A0A7C2PPY5-F1
#
_cell.length_a   1.000
_cell.length_b   1.000
_cell.length_c   1.000
_cell.angle_alpha   90.00
_cell.angle_beta   90.00
_cell.angle_gamma   90.00
#
_symmetry.space_group_name_H-M   'P 1'
#
loop_
_entity.id
_entity.type
_entity.pdbx_description
1 polymer ?
#
loop_
_entity_poly.entity_id
_entity_poly.type
_entity_poly.pdbx_seq_one_letter_code
_entity_poly.pdbx_strand_id
1 'polypeptide(L)'
;MEEKMEEKELINRIRALHFLAGVLVNQQNDPRCSVCKSRVKVIEDAKEELEKLESNLANTTIPEPFERVYKRMKELFSEIKVPENPIPQRKEGRCFFADEDCLIKECFDVYEDLLSED
;
A
#
# COMPACT_ATOMS: atom_id res chain seq x y z
N MET A 1 19.55 20.23 -2.05
CA MET A 1 18.46 21.03 -1.46
C MET A 1 17.30 20.07 -1.40
N GLU A 2 16.98 19.53 -0.22
CA GLU A 2 15.84 18.61 -0.11
C GLU A 2 14.58 19.43 -0.34
N GLU A 3 13.87 19.15 -1.44
CA GLU A 3 12.61 19.82 -1.74
C GLU A 3 11.57 19.39 -0.70
N LYS A 4 10.97 20.38 -0.05
CA LYS A 4 9.91 20.17 0.92
C LYS A 4 8.68 19.67 0.15
N MET A 5 8.18 18.49 0.52
CA MET A 5 6.98 17.92 -0.07
C MET A 5 5.80 18.88 0.09
N GLU A 6 5.07 19.13 -1.00
CA GLU A 6 3.89 20.00 -0.96
C GLU A 6 2.80 19.37 -0.09
N GLU A 7 2.00 20.19 0.59
CA GLU A 7 0.96 19.70 1.52
C GLU A 7 -0.06 18.79 0.82
N LYS A 8 -0.47 19.11 -0.41
CA LYS A 8 -1.37 18.29 -1.23
C LYS A 8 -0.78 16.91 -1.50
N GLU A 9 0.49 16.86 -1.92
CA GLU A 9 1.20 15.61 -2.18
C GLU A 9 1.32 14.76 -0.91
N LEU A 10 1.70 15.38 0.21
CA LEU A 10 1.80 14.71 1.51
C LEU A 10 0.47 14.07 1.92
N ILE A 11 -0.63 14.83 1.83
CA ILE A 11 -1.97 14.35 2.17
C ILE A 11 -2.34 13.16 1.28
N ASN A 12 -2.12 13.27 -0.03
CA ASN A 12 -2.45 12.21 -0.98
C ASN A 12 -1.65 10.93 -0.71
N ARG A 13 -0.35 11.05 -0.44
CA ARG A 13 0.49 9.91 -0.05
C ARG A 13 0.00 9.22 1.22
N ILE A 14 -0.33 9.98 2.27
CA ILE A 14 -0.87 9.41 3.52
C ILE A 14 -2.17 8.65 3.24
N ARG A 15 -3.08 9.23 2.47
CA ARG A 15 -4.38 8.60 2.15
C ARG A 15 -4.22 7.34 1.32
N ALA A 16 -3.36 7.39 0.31
CA ALA A 16 -3.14 6.29 -0.62
C ALA A 16 -2.45 5.10 0.10
N LEU A 17 -1.42 5.37 0.91
CA LEU A 17 -0.78 4.34 1.73
C LEU A 17 -1.71 3.78 2.82
N HIS A 18 -2.57 4.61 3.42
CA HIS A 18 -3.58 4.13 4.37
C HIS A 18 -4.57 3.16 3.70
N PHE A 19 -5.05 3.49 2.50
CA PHE A 19 -5.91 2.62 1.71
C PHE A 19 -5.21 1.29 1.38
N LEU A 20 -4.00 1.36 0.83
CA LEU A 20 -3.22 0.19 0.44
C LEU A 20 -2.95 -0.74 1.64
N ALA A 21 -2.54 -0.17 2.78
CA ALA A 21 -2.30 -0.94 4.00
C ALA A 21 -3.57 -1.66 4.48
N GLY A 22 -4.72 -0.97 4.46
CA GLY A 22 -6.02 -1.57 4.81
C GLY A 22 -6.39 -2.75 3.91
N VAL A 23 -6.17 -2.61 2.59
CA VAL A 23 -6.38 -3.70 1.63
C VAL A 23 -5.45 -4.89 1.94
N LEU A 24 -4.17 -4.64 2.17
CA LEU A 24 -3.18 -5.70 2.44
C LEU A 24 -3.48 -6.45 3.74
N VAL A 25 -3.95 -5.75 4.79
CA VAL A 25 -4.41 -6.35 6.06
C VAL A 25 -5.70 -7.15 5.87
N ASN A 26 -6.60 -6.72 4.99
CA ASN A 26 -7.79 -7.52 4.70
C ASN A 26 -7.43 -8.80 3.94
N GLN A 27 -6.54 -8.71 2.94
CA GLN A 27 -6.18 -9.81 2.04
C GLN A 27 -5.40 -10.95 2.70
N GLN A 28 -4.74 -10.74 3.84
CA GLN A 28 -4.15 -11.85 4.60
C GLN A 28 -5.21 -12.81 5.16
N ASN A 29 -6.48 -12.41 5.21
CA ASN A 29 -7.57 -13.30 5.61
C ASN A 29 -8.20 -14.02 4.41
N ASP A 30 -7.83 -13.66 3.18
CA ASP A 30 -8.25 -14.38 1.98
C ASP A 30 -7.39 -15.64 1.77
N PRO A 31 -7.99 -16.84 1.60
CA PRO A 31 -7.25 -18.09 1.47
C PRO A 31 -6.27 -18.15 0.29
N ARG A 32 -6.47 -17.33 -0.74
CA ARG A 32 -5.61 -17.28 -1.92
C ARG A 32 -4.57 -16.18 -1.80
N CYS A 33 -4.99 -14.97 -1.45
CA CYS A 33 -4.08 -13.83 -1.35
C CYS A 33 -3.08 -13.98 -0.21
N SER A 34 -3.47 -14.59 0.92
CA SER A 34 -2.61 -14.85 2.08
C SER A 34 -1.34 -15.66 1.79
N VAL A 35 -1.28 -16.38 0.66
CA VAL A 35 -0.11 -17.14 0.22
C VAL A 35 0.36 -16.74 -1.19
N CYS A 36 -0.08 -15.59 -1.72
CA CYS A 36 0.16 -15.23 -3.12
C CYS A 36 1.50 -14.50 -3.33
N LYS A 37 2.27 -14.90 -4.35
CA LYS A 37 3.50 -14.22 -4.79
C LYS A 37 3.28 -12.78 -5.25
N SER A 38 2.16 -12.49 -5.93
CA SER A 38 1.85 -11.11 -6.33
C SER A 38 1.57 -10.21 -5.13
N ARG A 39 0.99 -10.76 -4.05
CA ARG A 39 0.80 -10.00 -2.80
C ARG A 39 2.12 -9.64 -2.15
N VAL A 40 3.10 -10.56 -2.13
CA VAL A 40 4.45 -10.28 -1.62
C VAL A 40 5.04 -9.05 -2.30
N LYS A 41 5.01 -9.02 -3.64
CA LYS A 41 5.53 -7.89 -4.40
C LYS A 41 4.85 -6.56 -4.00
N VAL A 42 3.53 -6.54 -3.93
CA VAL A 42 2.80 -5.32 -3.55
C VAL A 42 3.10 -4.90 -2.10
N ILE A 43 3.37 -5.84 -1.18
CA ILE A 43 3.81 -5.49 0.18
C ILE A 43 5.20 -4.85 0.16
N GLU A 44 6.13 -5.37 -0.64
CA GLU A 44 7.48 -4.83 -0.79
C GLU A 44 7.42 -3.40 -1.35
N ASP A 45 6.70 -3.22 -2.46
CA ASP A 45 6.50 -1.92 -3.11
C ASP A 45 5.83 -0.92 -2.11
N ALA A 46 4.80 -1.34 -1.37
CA ALA A 46 4.12 -0.50 -0.38
C ALA A 46 5.04 -0.08 0.79
N LYS A 47 5.93 -0.97 1.24
CA LYS A 47 6.90 -0.67 2.31
C LYS A 47 7.95 0.32 1.85
N GLU A 48 8.43 0.19 0.61
CA GLU A 48 9.35 1.16 0.02
C GLU A 48 8.72 2.56 -0.05
N GLU A 49 7.45 2.66 -0.47
CA GLU A 49 6.74 3.95 -0.50
C GLU A 49 6.51 4.53 0.90
N LEU A 50 6.28 3.69 1.92
CA LEU A 50 6.24 4.15 3.32
C LEU A 50 7.59 4.71 3.77
N GLU A 51 8.70 4.03 3.49
CA GLU A 51 10.05 4.49 3.83
C GLU A 51 10.39 5.81 3.14
N LYS A 52 9.98 5.98 1.88
CA LYS A 52 10.10 7.26 1.15
C LYS A 52 9.29 8.37 1.82
N LEU A 53 8.05 8.10 2.21
CA LEU A 53 7.23 9.08 2.93
C LEU A 53 7.89 9.46 4.27
N GLU A 54 8.32 8.49 5.07
CA GLU A 54 8.92 8.73 6.38
C GLU A 54 10.24 9.53 6.29
N SER A 55 11.05 9.28 5.26
CA SER A 55 12.28 10.03 5.01
C SER A 55 12.02 11.51 4.70
N ASN A 56 10.93 11.81 3.99
CA ASN A 56 10.54 13.19 3.64
C ASN A 56 9.83 13.95 4.77
N LEU A 57 9.34 13.23 5.79
CA LEU A 57 8.65 13.83 6.94
C LEU A 57 9.60 14.54 7.92
N ALA A 58 10.90 14.28 7.86
CA ALA A 58 11.89 14.95 8.72
C ALA A 58 11.84 16.49 8.64
N ASN A 59 11.37 17.03 7.51
CA ASN A 59 11.31 18.47 7.23
C ASN A 59 9.87 18.99 7.03
N THR A 60 8.84 18.16 7.29
CA THR A 60 7.45 18.46 6.93
C THR A 60 6.49 18.13 8.07
N THR A 61 5.61 19.08 8.42
CA THR A 61 4.56 18.86 9.43
C THR A 61 3.33 18.27 8.76
N ILE A 62 2.80 17.18 9.32
CA ILE A 62 1.53 16.59 8.88
C ILE A 62 0.38 17.46 9.38
N PRO A 63 -0.60 17.85 8.54
CA PRO A 63 -1.78 18.57 9.01
C PRO A 63 -2.59 17.74 10.01
N GLU A 64 -3.12 18.39 11.05
CA GLU A 64 -3.78 17.74 12.19
C GLU A 64 -4.84 16.67 11.82
N PRO A 65 -5.74 16.88 10.83
CA PRO A 65 -6.73 15.86 10.45
C PRO A 65 -6.10 14.57 9.93
N PHE A 66 -4.91 14.67 9.34
CA PHE A 66 -4.19 13.55 8.72
C PHE A 66 -3.18 12.90 9.65
N GLU A 67 -2.82 13.49 10.78
CA GLU A 67 -1.97 12.84 11.78
C GLU A 67 -2.57 11.52 12.27
N ARG A 68 -3.89 11.51 12.50
CA ARG A 68 -4.60 10.30 12.93
C ARG A 68 -4.59 9.23 11.84
N VAL A 69 -4.77 9.64 10.58
CA VAL A 69 -4.74 8.73 9.41
C VAL A 69 -3.34 8.16 9.24
N TYR A 70 -2.30 8.97 9.37
CA TYR A 70 -0.90 8.55 9.33
C TYR A 70 -0.56 7.56 10.44
N LYS A 71 -0.97 7.83 11.69
CA LYS A 71 -0.80 6.89 12.81
C LYS A 71 -1.49 5.54 12.52
N ARG A 72 -2.75 5.58 12.05
CA ARG A 72 -3.49 4.36 11.71
C ARG A 72 -2.85 3.59 10.56
N MET A 73 -2.37 4.30 9.54
CA MET A 73 -1.63 3.72 8.43
C MET A 73 -0.42 2.94 8.93
N LYS A 74 0.40 3.52 9.82
CA LYS A 74 1.56 2.83 10.41
C LYS A 74 1.17 1.59 11.22
N GLU A 75 0.11 1.66 12.00
CA GLU A 75 -0.43 0.49 12.71
C GLU A 75 -0.78 -0.62 11.72
N LEU A 76 -1.53 -0.30 10.66
CA LEU A 76 -1.89 -1.26 9.62
C LEU A 76 -0.65 -1.89 8.98
N PHE A 77 0.38 -1.11 8.66
CA PHE A 77 1.64 -1.65 8.12
C PHE A 77 2.31 -2.67 9.06
N SER A 78 2.21 -2.46 10.38
CA SER A 78 2.73 -3.42 11.38
C SER A 78 1.88 -4.71 11.47
N GLU A 79 0.61 -4.65 11.07
CA GLU A 79 -0.30 -5.81 11.04
C GLU A 79 -0.11 -6.69 9.78
N ILE A 80 0.53 -6.17 8.72
CA ILE A 80 0.73 -6.87 7.45
C ILE A 80 1.69 -8.05 7.60
N LYS A 81 1.16 -9.25 7.39
CA LYS A 81 1.98 -10.49 7.33
C LYS A 81 2.47 -10.77 5.92
N VAL A 82 3.78 -10.98 5.77
CA VAL A 82 4.39 -11.44 4.52
C VAL A 82 4.31 -12.98 4.46
N PRO A 83 3.80 -13.58 3.38
CA PRO A 83 3.79 -15.03 3.22
C PRO A 83 5.21 -15.61 3.15
N GLU A 84 5.52 -16.61 3.98
CA GLU A 84 6.85 -17.27 3.99
C GLU A 84 7.11 -18.11 2.74
N ASN A 85 6.07 -18.80 2.24
CA ASN A 85 6.14 -19.70 1.09
C ASN A 85 5.14 -19.28 0.01
N PRO A 86 5.41 -18.18 -0.73
CA PRO A 86 4.46 -17.64 -1.68
C PRO A 86 4.30 -18.50 -2.93
N ILE A 87 3.04 -18.69 -3.35
CA ILE A 87 2.62 -19.46 -4.52
C ILE A 87 2.15 -18.50 -5.63
N PRO A 88 2.50 -18.73 -6.91
CA PRO A 88 1.99 -17.93 -8.01
C PRO A 88 0.54 -18.33 -8.35
N GLN A 89 -0.42 -17.96 -7.49
CA GLN A 89 -1.84 -18.39 -7.53
C GLN A 89 -2.48 -18.32 -8.93
N ARG A 90 -2.20 -17.27 -9.71
CA ARG A 90 -2.71 -17.15 -11.09
C ARG A 90 -2.11 -18.19 -12.03
N LYS A 91 -0.79 -18.36 -12.01
CA LYS A 91 -0.08 -19.36 -12.83
C LYS A 91 -0.53 -20.78 -12.51
N GLU A 92 -0.87 -21.04 -11.24
CA GLU A 92 -1.40 -22.31 -10.76
C GLU A 92 -2.91 -22.50 -11.03
N GLY A 93 -3.57 -21.53 -11.68
CA GLY A 93 -5.01 -21.59 -11.95
C GLY A 93 -5.87 -21.62 -10.68
N ARG A 94 -5.41 -21.00 -9.59
CA ARG A 94 -6.12 -20.94 -8.30
C ARG A 94 -6.80 -19.58 -8.07
N CYS A 95 -6.44 -18.57 -8.86
CA CYS A 95 -7.05 -17.25 -8.82
C CYS A 95 -8.03 -17.13 -10.01
N PHE A 96 -9.31 -16.89 -9.73
CA PHE A 96 -10.40 -16.95 -10.72
C PHE A 96 -11.17 -15.63 -10.84
N PHE A 97 -10.52 -14.49 -10.66
CA PHE A 97 -11.17 -13.20 -10.96
C PHE A 97 -11.54 -13.15 -12.45
N ALA A 98 -12.76 -12.68 -12.74
CA ALA A 98 -13.43 -12.87 -14.01
C ALA A 98 -12.70 -12.21 -15.20
N ASP A 99 -11.96 -11.13 -14.97
CA ASP A 99 -11.30 -10.34 -16.01
C ASP A 99 -9.79 -10.55 -16.09
N GLU A 100 -9.25 -11.61 -15.46
CA GLU A 100 -7.80 -11.77 -15.25
C GLU A 100 -7.13 -10.60 -14.52
N ASP A 101 -7.89 -9.72 -13.89
CA ASP A 101 -7.31 -8.62 -13.12
C ASP A 101 -7.02 -9.04 -11.67
N CYS A 102 -5.93 -8.48 -11.13
CA CYS A 102 -5.50 -8.78 -9.77
C CYS A 102 -5.92 -7.61 -8.92
N LEU A 103 -6.98 -7.77 -8.12
CA LEU A 103 -7.45 -6.70 -7.22
C LEU A 103 -6.34 -6.13 -6.32
N ILE A 104 -5.31 -6.92 -6.00
CA ILE A 104 -4.13 -6.43 -5.26
C ILE A 104 -3.32 -5.41 -6.08
N LYS A 105 -3.11 -5.67 -7.37
CA LYS A 105 -2.37 -4.78 -8.26
C LYS A 105 -3.19 -3.55 -8.59
N GLU A 106 -4.49 -3.70 -8.81
CA GLU A 106 -5.40 -2.56 -9.02
C GLU A 106 -5.37 -1.57 -7.86
N CYS A 107 -5.16 -2.04 -6.63
CA CYS A 107 -5.01 -1.13 -5.48
C CYS A 107 -3.75 -0.26 -5.56
N PHE A 108 -2.72 -0.71 -6.27
CA PHE A 108 -1.52 0.07 -6.55
C PHE A 108 -1.77 1.05 -7.71
N ASP A 109 -2.56 0.67 -8.71
CA ASP A 109 -2.99 1.60 -9.76
C ASP A 109 -3.80 2.76 -9.16
N VAL A 110 -4.70 2.47 -8.21
CA VAL A 110 -5.41 3.51 -7.42
C VAL A 110 -4.44 4.37 -6.60
N TYR A 111 -3.34 3.81 -6.11
CA TYR A 111 -2.29 4.59 -5.44
C TYR A 111 -1.64 5.58 -6.42
N GLU A 112 -1.24 5.13 -7.60
CA GLU A 112 -0.65 5.96 -8.65
C GLU A 112 -1.61 7.05 -9.15
N ASP A 113 -2.89 6.72 -9.31
CA ASP A 113 -3.94 7.68 -9.67
C ASP A 113 -4.06 8.80 -8.63
N LEU A 114 -4.07 8.46 -7.33
CA LEU A 114 -4.12 9.45 -6.25
C LEU A 114 -2.89 10.35 -6.17
N LEU A 115 -1.74 9.90 -6.70
CA LEU A 115 -0.53 10.73 -6.78
C LEU A 115 -0.49 11.61 -8.02
N SER A 116 -1.20 11.25 -9.09
CA SER A 116 -1.15 11.90 -10.40
C SER A 116 -2.25 12.94 -10.63
N GLU A 117 -3.17 13.14 -9.68
CA GLU A 117 -4.14 14.24 -9.74
C GLU A 117 -3.45 15.62 -9.59
N ASP A 118 -3.12 16.22 -10.74
CA ASP A 118 -2.70 17.63 -10.91
C ASP A 118 -3.59 18.63 -10.14
#